data_AF-A0A835NED5-F1
#
_entry.id   AF-A0A835NED5-F1
#
_cell.length_a   1.000
_cell.length_b   1.000
_cell.length_c   1.000
_cell.angle_alpha   90.00
_cell.angle_beta   90.00
_cell.angle_gamma   90.00
#
_symmetry.space_group_name_H-M   'P 1'
#
loop_
_entity.id
_entity.type
_entity.pdbx_description
1 polymer ?
#
loop_
_entity_poly.entity_id
_entity_poly.type
_entity_poly.pdbx_seq_one_letter_code
_entity_poly.pdbx_strand_id
1 'polypeptide(L)'
;MDWYMMNCELLATCSALGYLEGDVYHREPDCLESVKDLIRYLRHEDETRDVRQQLGAAQILQNDLLPILVQYPQDKVLFDAVIRLMVNLTQPALLCFGKVPADATSRHHFLQVLSYLQAYKEVSLPEDVLWAFASEKVFVVLSEKLYNLLQLDWEQRQEEDTLLIERILLLVRNVLHVPPDPAEEQVPGQGPSLTPQQGVDGDASVHDRVLWALHISGMDDLLKFLASAQVEQQWALHVLEIISLMFRDQSCWQSPEELAALGQGTAGAEHGEDTRELETLRQRELAEKRARALQRPSRHSRFGGSYVLQGLKSIGDRDVVFHKGLHNLKSYTHDLGKEPRRVPRHRQAAPESEPSRRSARNVRLFLRHFCQDFLEGCYNRLMLLVKLVRMGLASSAKDFPRERKGTRIVLWTQEQEEELTRLFEEFQSSGGELDTGGRPLKTPCSPPR
;
A
#
# COMPACT_ATOMS: atom_id res chain seq x y z
N MET A 1 8.39 -12.86 -23.39
CA MET A 1 8.50 -13.96 -22.42
C MET A 1 9.64 -14.84 -22.86
N ASP A 2 10.84 -14.56 -22.36
CA ASP A 2 12.02 -15.37 -22.60
C ASP A 2 12.20 -16.30 -21.40
N TRP A 3 11.58 -17.49 -21.46
CA TRP A 3 11.83 -18.59 -20.52
C TRP A 3 13.28 -19.13 -20.60
N TYR A 4 14.12 -18.56 -21.47
CA TYR A 4 15.45 -19.04 -21.84
C TYR A 4 16.62 -18.43 -21.05
N MET A 5 16.38 -17.55 -20.07
CA MET A 5 17.44 -17.02 -19.19
C MET A 5 17.11 -17.12 -17.70
N MET A 6 16.44 -18.19 -17.28
CA MET A 6 16.53 -18.57 -15.86
C MET A 6 17.88 -19.29 -15.68
N ASN A 7 18.65 -18.90 -14.67
CA ASN A 7 19.87 -19.63 -14.34
C ASN A 7 19.49 -21.10 -14.10
N CYS A 8 20.15 -22.04 -14.79
CA CYS A 8 19.77 -23.46 -14.76
C CYS A 8 19.72 -24.02 -13.34
N GLU A 9 20.60 -23.53 -12.45
CA GLU A 9 20.60 -23.88 -11.04
C GLU A 9 19.33 -23.40 -10.34
N LEU A 10 18.94 -22.14 -10.54
CA LEU A 10 17.74 -21.56 -9.93
C LEU A 10 16.47 -22.28 -10.37
N LEU A 11 16.37 -22.60 -11.67
CA LEU A 11 15.23 -23.33 -12.21
C LEU A 11 15.13 -24.74 -11.61
N ALA A 12 16.27 -25.45 -11.51
CA ALA A 12 16.31 -26.77 -10.90
C ALA A 12 15.89 -26.73 -9.41
N THR A 13 16.36 -25.73 -8.66
CA THR A 13 15.95 -25.51 -7.27
C THR A 13 14.46 -25.22 -7.14
N CYS A 14 13.89 -24.41 -8.04
CA CYS A 14 12.45 -24.14 -8.07
C CYS A 14 11.62 -25.41 -8.34
N SER A 15 12.03 -26.23 -9.33
CA SER A 15 11.36 -27.50 -9.60
C SER A 15 11.45 -28.49 -8.44
N ALA A 16 12.52 -28.40 -7.64
CA ALA A 16 12.73 -29.25 -6.46
C ALA A 16 11.93 -28.80 -5.21
N LEU A 17 10.96 -27.90 -5.35
CA LEU A 17 10.06 -27.53 -4.26
C LEU A 17 8.87 -28.49 -4.14
N GLY A 18 8.28 -28.89 -5.27
CA GLY A 18 7.06 -29.66 -5.31
C GLY A 18 6.18 -29.33 -6.51
N TYR A 19 4.93 -29.78 -6.44
CA TYR A 19 3.93 -29.51 -7.45
C TYR A 19 2.53 -29.53 -6.85
N LEU A 20 1.58 -28.86 -7.51
CA LEU A 20 0.18 -28.86 -7.13
C LEU A 20 -0.59 -29.90 -7.96
N GLU A 21 -1.20 -30.89 -7.31
CA GLU A 21 -2.10 -31.87 -7.92
C GLU A 21 -3.53 -31.60 -7.43
N GLY A 22 -4.33 -30.92 -8.26
CA GLY A 22 -5.63 -30.40 -7.83
C GLY A 22 -5.47 -29.35 -6.74
N ASP A 23 -6.07 -29.58 -5.57
CA ASP A 23 -5.97 -28.68 -4.41
C ASP A 23 -4.85 -29.08 -3.43
N VAL A 24 -4.14 -30.17 -3.68
CA VAL A 24 -3.13 -30.72 -2.76
C VAL A 24 -1.74 -30.43 -3.30
N TYR A 25 -0.91 -29.77 -2.50
CA TYR A 25 0.48 -29.49 -2.84
C TYR A 25 1.36 -30.64 -2.37
N HIS A 26 2.08 -31.28 -3.27
CA HIS A 26 3.01 -32.36 -3.00
C HIS A 26 4.44 -31.81 -2.95
N ARG A 27 5.04 -31.79 -1.76
CA ARG A 27 6.43 -31.37 -1.56
C ARG A 27 7.41 -32.45 -2.02
N GLU A 28 8.53 -32.05 -2.61
CA GLU A 28 9.66 -32.95 -2.81
C GLU A 28 10.44 -33.19 -1.51
N PRO A 29 11.20 -34.30 -1.39
CA PRO A 29 11.96 -34.64 -0.19
C PRO A 29 12.94 -33.53 0.26
N ASP A 30 13.56 -32.86 -0.71
CA ASP A 30 14.57 -31.82 -0.48
C ASP A 30 14.00 -30.40 -0.45
N CYS A 31 12.67 -30.24 -0.36
CA CYS A 31 11.97 -28.94 -0.39
C CYS A 31 12.54 -27.92 0.61
N LEU A 32 12.89 -28.35 1.83
CA LEU A 32 13.50 -27.46 2.83
C LEU A 32 14.87 -26.92 2.39
N GLU A 33 15.71 -27.77 1.81
CA GLU A 33 17.03 -27.35 1.33
C GLU A 33 16.89 -26.46 0.10
N SER A 34 15.96 -26.76 -0.81
CA SER A 34 15.60 -25.90 -1.93
C SER A 34 15.18 -24.50 -1.47
N VAL A 35 14.29 -24.39 -0.46
CA VAL A 35 13.91 -23.07 0.10
C VAL A 35 15.12 -22.34 0.69
N LYS A 36 16.02 -23.04 1.39
CA LYS A 36 17.26 -22.43 1.91
C LYS A 36 18.18 -21.96 0.79
N ASP A 37 18.29 -22.71 -0.31
CA ASP A 37 19.08 -22.33 -1.49
C ASP A 37 18.51 -21.10 -2.17
N LEU A 38 17.19 -21.00 -2.34
CA LEU A 38 16.54 -19.79 -2.85
C LEU A 38 16.87 -18.55 -2.01
N ILE A 39 16.90 -18.70 -0.69
CA ILE A 39 17.33 -17.62 0.22
C ILE A 39 18.82 -17.28 0.02
N ARG A 40 19.68 -18.27 -0.22
CA ARG A 40 21.11 -18.05 -0.51
C ARG A 40 21.27 -17.29 -1.84
N TYR A 41 20.54 -17.66 -2.88
CA TYR A 41 20.56 -16.96 -4.17
C TYR A 41 20.15 -15.49 -4.03
N LEU A 42 19.07 -15.19 -3.29
CA LEU A 42 18.65 -13.80 -3.05
C LEU A 42 19.66 -12.95 -2.28
N ARG A 43 20.58 -13.54 -1.50
CA ARG A 43 21.65 -12.78 -0.83
C ARG A 43 22.77 -12.37 -1.79
N HIS A 44 22.86 -13.03 -2.94
CA HIS A 44 23.94 -12.88 -3.91
C HIS A 44 23.40 -12.43 -5.28
N GLU A 45 22.18 -11.89 -5.33
CA GLU A 45 21.60 -11.32 -6.55
C GLU A 45 22.39 -10.08 -7.01
N ASP A 46 22.39 -9.84 -8.31
CA ASP A 46 23.12 -8.73 -8.90
C ASP A 46 22.40 -7.37 -8.71
N GLU A 47 22.99 -6.30 -9.26
CA GLU A 47 22.41 -4.95 -9.22
C GLU A 47 21.07 -4.84 -9.98
N THR A 48 20.82 -5.75 -10.92
CA THR A 48 19.54 -5.82 -11.63
C THR A 48 18.47 -6.50 -10.79
N ARG A 49 18.85 -7.23 -9.72
CA ARG A 49 17.93 -8.06 -8.93
C ARG A 49 17.39 -9.21 -9.77
N ASP A 50 18.30 -9.87 -10.48
CA ASP A 50 18.05 -10.95 -11.43
C ASP A 50 17.32 -12.15 -10.80
N VAL A 51 17.75 -12.59 -9.60
CA VAL A 51 17.17 -13.75 -8.91
C VAL A 51 15.71 -13.51 -8.57
N ARG A 52 15.38 -12.38 -7.91
CA ARG A 52 13.99 -12.09 -7.55
C ARG A 52 13.10 -11.86 -8.78
N GLN A 53 13.66 -11.33 -9.88
CA GLN A 53 12.92 -11.20 -11.14
C GLN A 53 12.58 -12.57 -11.73
N GLN A 54 13.54 -13.51 -11.74
CA GLN A 54 13.32 -14.88 -12.20
C GLN A 54 12.29 -15.62 -11.33
N LEU A 55 12.39 -15.51 -10.00
CA LEU A 55 11.42 -16.09 -9.07
C LEU A 55 10.02 -15.50 -9.24
N GLY A 56 9.92 -14.19 -9.48
CA GLY A 56 8.65 -13.52 -9.78
C GLY A 56 8.07 -13.95 -11.13
N ALA A 57 8.90 -14.09 -12.16
CA ALA A 57 8.49 -14.57 -13.47
C ALA A 57 7.95 -16.01 -13.42
N ALA A 58 8.57 -16.86 -12.59
CA ALA A 58 8.14 -18.24 -12.36
C ALA A 58 6.97 -18.37 -11.36
N GLN A 59 6.51 -17.25 -10.77
CA GLN A 59 5.40 -17.21 -9.81
C GLN A 59 5.59 -18.18 -8.62
N ILE A 60 6.84 -18.36 -8.16
CA ILE A 60 7.19 -19.32 -7.09
C ILE A 60 6.44 -19.02 -5.79
N LEU A 61 6.17 -17.74 -5.51
CA LEU A 61 5.43 -17.36 -4.31
C LEU A 61 3.99 -17.89 -4.36
N GLN A 62 3.32 -17.73 -5.50
CA GLN A 62 1.93 -18.13 -5.70
C GLN A 62 1.78 -19.64 -5.86
N ASN A 63 2.66 -20.26 -6.65
CA ASN A 63 2.54 -21.66 -7.05
C ASN A 63 3.09 -22.63 -6.01
N ASP A 64 4.05 -22.22 -5.19
CA ASP A 64 4.75 -23.10 -4.25
C ASP A 64 4.70 -22.60 -2.81
N LEU A 65 5.18 -21.37 -2.55
CA LEU A 65 5.37 -20.90 -1.16
C LEU A 65 4.06 -20.75 -0.39
N LEU A 66 3.03 -20.18 -1.02
CA LEU A 66 1.72 -20.02 -0.39
C LEU A 66 1.02 -21.36 -0.13
N PRO A 67 0.95 -22.31 -1.09
CA PRO A 67 0.48 -23.66 -0.81
C PRO A 67 1.25 -24.36 0.31
N ILE A 68 2.59 -24.27 0.32
CA ILE A 68 3.41 -24.85 1.39
C ILE A 68 3.05 -24.25 2.74
N LEU A 69 2.94 -22.92 2.81
CA LEU A 69 2.58 -22.19 4.03
C LEU A 69 1.25 -22.66 4.61
N VAL A 70 0.24 -22.84 3.75
CA VAL A 70 -1.13 -23.20 4.17
C VAL A 70 -1.28 -24.69 4.46
N GLN A 71 -0.68 -25.57 3.67
CA GLN A 71 -0.90 -27.02 3.76
C GLN A 71 0.08 -27.74 4.69
N TYR A 72 1.24 -27.14 4.99
CA TYR A 72 2.26 -27.73 5.86
C TYR A 72 2.65 -26.86 7.08
N PRO A 73 1.71 -26.19 7.78
CA PRO A 73 2.04 -25.32 8.92
C PRO A 73 2.65 -26.07 10.12
N GLN A 74 2.47 -27.38 10.20
CA GLN A 74 3.01 -28.25 11.25
C GLN A 74 4.53 -28.44 11.16
N ASP A 75 5.12 -28.32 9.97
CA ASP A 75 6.55 -28.45 9.75
C ASP A 75 7.24 -27.13 10.12
N LYS A 76 7.61 -26.98 11.41
CA LYS A 76 8.12 -25.72 11.96
C LYS A 76 9.35 -25.19 11.22
N VAL A 77 10.26 -26.08 10.84
CA VAL A 77 11.53 -25.69 10.21
C VAL A 77 11.30 -25.21 8.77
N LEU A 78 10.45 -25.93 8.02
CA LEU A 78 10.05 -25.49 6.69
C LEU A 78 9.24 -24.20 6.75
N PHE A 79 8.29 -24.10 7.68
CA PHE A 79 7.46 -22.92 7.85
C PHE A 79 8.31 -21.66 8.09
N ASP A 80 9.29 -21.72 9.00
CA ASP A 80 10.20 -20.60 9.24
C ASP A 80 11.02 -20.23 7.99
N ALA A 81 11.53 -21.24 7.27
CA ALA A 81 12.30 -21.02 6.04
C ALA A 81 11.45 -20.35 4.94
N VAL A 82 10.20 -20.79 4.77
CA VAL A 82 9.24 -20.22 3.81
C VAL A 82 8.89 -18.79 4.18
N ILE A 83 8.54 -18.51 5.44
CA ILE A 83 8.28 -17.15 5.92
C ILE A 83 9.48 -16.24 5.66
N ARG A 84 10.71 -16.72 5.96
CA ARG A 84 11.94 -15.95 5.70
C ARG A 84 12.15 -15.64 4.22
N LEU A 85 11.85 -16.58 3.33
CA LEU A 85 11.91 -16.37 1.89
C LEU A 85 10.85 -15.36 1.42
N MET A 86 9.61 -15.50 1.88
CA MET A 86 8.50 -14.61 1.54
C MET A 86 8.76 -13.17 2.02
N VAL A 87 9.30 -12.98 3.22
CA VAL A 87 9.69 -11.63 3.71
C VAL A 87 10.74 -10.99 2.80
N ASN A 88 11.69 -11.76 2.27
CA ASN A 88 12.70 -11.24 1.34
C ASN A 88 12.08 -10.88 -0.02
N LEU A 89 11.27 -11.77 -0.60
CA LEU A 89 10.61 -11.56 -1.89
C LEU A 89 9.63 -10.38 -1.87
N THR A 90 9.00 -10.12 -0.71
CA THR A 90 8.03 -9.03 -0.53
C THR A 90 8.66 -7.71 -0.11
N GLN A 91 9.99 -7.59 -0.04
CA GLN A 91 10.67 -6.33 0.28
C GLN A 91 10.23 -5.20 -0.68
N PRO A 92 9.95 -3.99 -0.18
CA PRO A 92 9.67 -2.84 -1.03
C PRO A 92 10.77 -2.64 -2.07
N ALA A 93 10.39 -2.45 -3.34
CA ALA A 93 11.35 -2.24 -4.44
C ALA A 93 12.34 -1.07 -4.15
N LEU A 94 11.88 -0.05 -3.42
CA LEU A 94 12.73 1.03 -2.94
C LEU A 94 13.91 0.56 -2.06
N LEU A 95 13.71 -0.47 -1.23
CA LEU A 95 14.80 -1.06 -0.43
C LEU A 95 15.71 -1.93 -1.29
N CYS A 96 15.16 -2.62 -2.30
CA CYS A 96 15.95 -3.43 -3.22
C CYS A 96 16.91 -2.56 -4.06
N PHE A 97 16.46 -1.39 -4.54
CA PHE A 97 17.26 -0.52 -5.42
C PHE A 97 17.85 0.71 -4.71
N GLY A 98 17.53 0.92 -3.42
CA GLY A 98 17.91 2.09 -2.61
C GLY A 98 17.19 3.39 -2.98
N LYS A 99 16.91 3.61 -4.27
CA LYS A 99 16.17 4.75 -4.83
C LYS A 99 15.49 4.36 -6.13
N VAL A 100 14.58 5.20 -6.61
CA VAL A 100 14.02 5.04 -7.96
C VAL A 100 15.11 5.34 -9.00
N PRO A 101 15.47 4.38 -9.88
CA PRO A 101 16.51 4.60 -10.89
C PRO A 101 16.11 5.65 -11.93
N ALA A 102 17.10 6.42 -12.39
CA ALA A 102 16.91 7.47 -13.39
C ALA A 102 17.15 6.97 -14.82
N ASP A 103 18.03 5.99 -14.99
CA ASP A 103 18.34 5.35 -16.26
C ASP A 103 17.22 4.38 -16.67
N ALA A 104 16.96 4.30 -17.98
CA ALA A 104 15.83 3.54 -18.51
C ALA A 104 15.94 2.04 -18.20
N THR A 105 17.13 1.46 -18.26
CA THR A 105 17.37 0.03 -18.07
C THR A 105 17.14 -0.39 -16.62
N SER A 106 17.79 0.25 -15.65
CA SER A 106 17.57 -0.07 -14.23
C SER A 106 16.17 0.30 -13.77
N ARG A 107 15.57 1.34 -14.37
CA ARG A 107 14.15 1.66 -14.14
C ARG A 107 13.23 0.56 -14.65
N HIS A 108 13.55 -0.10 -15.76
CA HIS A 108 12.79 -1.27 -16.23
C HIS A 108 12.83 -2.40 -15.20
N HIS A 109 14.01 -2.76 -14.69
CA HIS A 109 14.15 -3.76 -13.62
C HIS A 109 13.40 -3.38 -12.34
N PHE A 110 13.48 -2.11 -11.92
CA PHE A 110 12.72 -1.59 -10.78
C PHE A 110 11.20 -1.77 -10.96
N LEU A 111 10.67 -1.38 -12.13
CA LEU A 111 9.24 -1.52 -12.43
C LEU A 111 8.83 -3.00 -12.57
N GLN A 112 9.73 -3.85 -13.09
CA GLN A 112 9.49 -5.29 -13.16
C GLN A 112 9.35 -5.89 -11.76
N VAL A 113 10.26 -5.58 -10.84
CA VAL A 113 10.14 -6.03 -9.43
C VAL A 113 8.86 -5.49 -8.79
N LEU A 114 8.50 -4.23 -9.05
CA LEU A 114 7.25 -3.65 -8.56
C LEU A 114 6.01 -4.40 -9.06
N SER A 115 5.98 -4.79 -10.34
CA SER A 115 4.89 -5.59 -10.91
C SER A 115 4.77 -6.97 -10.25
N TYR A 116 5.89 -7.61 -9.89
CA TYR A 116 5.84 -8.88 -9.15
C TYR A 116 5.33 -8.69 -7.73
N LEU A 117 5.71 -7.61 -7.04
CA LEU A 117 5.16 -7.28 -5.72
C LEU A 117 3.64 -7.07 -5.78
N GLN A 118 3.15 -6.38 -6.82
CA GLN A 118 1.72 -6.22 -7.08
C GLN A 118 1.05 -7.58 -7.32
N ALA A 119 1.64 -8.43 -8.16
CA ALA A 119 1.15 -9.79 -8.41
C ALA A 119 1.22 -10.74 -7.20
N TYR A 120 2.11 -10.50 -6.22
CA TYR A 120 2.11 -11.24 -4.97
C TYR A 120 0.94 -10.83 -4.06
N LYS A 121 0.60 -9.54 -4.07
CA LYS A 121 -0.50 -8.99 -3.28
C LYS A 121 -1.86 -9.33 -3.90
N GLU A 122 -1.95 -9.27 -5.22
CA GLU A 122 -3.18 -9.50 -5.97
C GLU A 122 -3.44 -11.00 -6.24
N VAL A 123 -4.70 -11.41 -6.09
CA VAL A 123 -5.23 -12.64 -6.70
C VAL A 123 -5.66 -12.28 -8.12
N SER A 124 -4.78 -12.48 -9.09
CA SER A 124 -5.11 -12.28 -10.51
C SER A 124 -4.91 -13.59 -11.26
N LEU A 125 -5.72 -14.59 -10.92
CA LEU A 125 -5.92 -15.76 -11.78
C LEU A 125 -7.41 -16.15 -11.80
N PRO A 126 -7.92 -16.57 -12.98
CA PRO A 126 -9.32 -16.94 -13.17
C PRO A 126 -9.66 -18.19 -12.36
N GLU A 127 -10.74 -18.12 -11.57
CA GLU A 127 -11.54 -19.14 -10.84
C GLU A 127 -10.87 -20.37 -10.16
N ASP A 128 -9.65 -20.79 -10.51
CA ASP A 128 -9.08 -22.10 -10.17
C ASP A 128 -7.69 -22.07 -9.49
N VAL A 129 -7.12 -20.90 -9.15
CA VAL A 129 -5.83 -20.83 -8.42
C VAL A 129 -5.96 -19.99 -7.14
N LEU A 130 -5.94 -20.69 -6.00
CA LEU A 130 -6.46 -20.25 -4.71
C LEU A 130 -5.46 -19.47 -3.81
N TRP A 131 -4.27 -19.15 -4.32
CA TRP A 131 -3.12 -18.83 -3.47
C TRP A 131 -2.47 -17.47 -3.82
N ALA A 132 -3.01 -16.38 -3.28
CA ALA A 132 -2.29 -15.09 -3.17
C ALA A 132 -2.44 -14.52 -1.75
N PHE A 133 -1.72 -13.45 -1.40
CA PHE A 133 -1.83 -12.87 -0.05
C PHE A 133 -3.21 -12.30 0.29
N ALA A 134 -4.02 -11.90 -0.70
CA ALA A 134 -5.41 -11.53 -0.45
C ALA A 134 -6.32 -12.74 -0.12
N SER A 135 -5.77 -13.95 0.02
CA SER A 135 -6.46 -15.14 0.48
C SER A 135 -6.61 -15.15 2.00
N GLU A 136 -7.85 -15.36 2.46
CA GLU A 136 -8.19 -15.56 3.88
C GLU A 136 -7.35 -16.65 4.53
N LYS A 137 -7.14 -17.77 3.83
CA LYS A 137 -6.42 -18.95 4.36
C LYS A 137 -5.00 -18.61 4.83
N VAL A 138 -4.33 -17.70 4.11
CA VAL A 138 -2.97 -17.26 4.44
C VAL A 138 -2.96 -16.50 5.75
N PHE A 139 -3.87 -15.53 5.90
CA PHE A 139 -3.98 -14.72 7.10
C PHE A 139 -4.44 -15.52 8.33
N VAL A 140 -5.31 -16.52 8.16
CA VAL A 140 -5.69 -17.46 9.21
C VAL A 140 -4.48 -18.23 9.73
N VAL A 141 -3.67 -18.81 8.85
CA VAL A 141 -2.45 -19.55 9.28
C VAL A 141 -1.46 -18.62 9.97
N LEU A 142 -1.26 -17.39 9.46
CA LEU A 142 -0.38 -16.41 10.08
C LEU A 142 -0.88 -15.96 11.45
N SER A 143 -2.19 -15.70 11.60
CA SER A 143 -2.78 -15.25 12.87
C SER A 143 -2.77 -16.37 13.91
N GLU A 144 -3.08 -17.61 13.53
CA GLU A 144 -2.99 -18.77 14.42
C GLU A 144 -1.56 -18.99 14.92
N LYS A 145 -0.56 -18.90 14.02
CA LYS A 145 0.85 -19.03 14.42
C LYS A 145 1.29 -17.89 15.34
N LEU A 146 0.94 -16.65 15.01
CA LEU A 146 1.26 -15.51 15.85
C LEU A 146 0.58 -15.61 17.22
N TYR A 147 -0.70 -15.98 17.27
CA TYR A 147 -1.44 -16.20 18.50
C TYR A 147 -0.75 -17.25 19.39
N ASN A 148 -0.39 -18.41 18.84
CA ASN A 148 0.28 -19.48 19.58
C ASN A 148 1.63 -19.02 20.17
N LEU A 149 2.40 -18.21 19.44
CA LEU A 149 3.66 -17.64 19.94
C LEU A 149 3.40 -16.60 21.04
N LEU A 150 2.35 -15.79 20.92
CA LEU A 150 1.98 -14.79 21.90
C LEU A 150 1.36 -15.37 23.18
N GLN A 151 0.83 -16.59 23.14
CA GLN A 151 0.41 -17.34 24.34
C GLN A 151 1.58 -17.70 25.25
N LEU A 152 2.78 -17.89 24.69
CA LEU A 152 3.98 -18.11 25.48
C LEU A 152 4.35 -16.85 26.26
N ASP A 153 4.77 -17.02 27.51
CA ASP A 153 5.34 -15.92 28.27
C ASP A 153 6.63 -15.44 27.59
N TRP A 154 6.89 -14.14 27.62
CA TRP A 154 8.03 -13.54 26.92
C TRP A 154 9.39 -14.13 27.36
N GLU A 155 9.49 -14.66 28.58
CA GLU A 155 10.70 -15.34 29.10
C GLU A 155 10.87 -16.77 28.58
N GLN A 156 9.77 -17.41 28.16
CA GLN A 156 9.77 -18.79 27.64
C GLN A 156 10.06 -18.84 26.14
N ARG A 157 9.82 -17.73 25.43
CA ARG A 157 10.06 -17.62 23.99
C ARG A 157 11.55 -17.72 23.71
N GLN A 158 11.89 -18.63 22.80
CA GLN A 158 13.24 -18.75 22.29
C GLN A 158 13.55 -17.62 21.30
N GLU A 159 14.82 -17.48 20.93
CA GLU A 159 15.23 -16.51 19.90
C GLU A 159 14.53 -16.80 18.57
N GLU A 160 14.38 -18.07 18.19
CA GLU A 160 13.65 -18.49 16.99
C GLU A 160 12.18 -18.06 17.01
N ASP A 161 11.51 -18.18 18.16
CA ASP A 161 10.12 -17.74 18.33
C ASP A 161 10.01 -16.21 18.16
N THR A 162 10.96 -15.47 18.73
CA THR A 162 11.02 -14.01 18.64
C THR A 162 11.25 -13.55 17.20
N LEU A 163 12.18 -14.20 16.49
CA LEU A 163 12.44 -13.94 15.07
C LEU A 163 11.25 -14.29 14.19
N LEU A 164 10.52 -15.36 14.50
CA LEU A 164 9.33 -15.73 13.74
C LEU A 164 8.21 -14.70 13.92
N ILE A 165 7.97 -14.19 15.14
CA ILE A 165 7.03 -13.07 15.37
C ILE A 165 7.43 -11.87 14.50
N GLU A 166 8.70 -11.46 14.54
CA GLU A 166 9.20 -10.33 13.75
C GLU A 166 8.97 -10.53 12.26
N ARG A 167 9.26 -11.72 11.74
CA ARG A 167 9.09 -12.04 10.31
C ARG A 167 7.63 -12.06 9.89
N ILE A 168 6.71 -12.56 10.73
CA ILE A 168 5.26 -12.49 10.44
C ILE A 168 4.82 -11.03 10.34
N LEU A 169 5.21 -10.18 11.28
CA LEU A 169 4.87 -8.75 11.25
C LEU A 169 5.48 -8.05 10.03
N LEU A 170 6.74 -8.32 9.70
CA LEU A 170 7.39 -7.80 8.49
C LEU A 170 6.69 -8.24 7.21
N LEU A 171 6.21 -9.48 7.15
CA LEU A 171 5.48 -9.99 6.00
C LEU A 171 4.16 -9.24 5.80
N VAL A 172 3.37 -9.09 6.87
CA VAL A 172 2.12 -8.33 6.85
C VAL A 172 2.38 -6.88 6.44
N ARG A 173 3.40 -6.24 7.03
CA ARG A 173 3.82 -4.88 6.68
C ARG A 173 4.19 -4.76 5.20
N ASN A 174 5.01 -5.68 4.69
CA ASN A 174 5.43 -5.70 3.29
C ASN A 174 4.24 -5.81 2.34
N VAL A 175 3.30 -6.73 2.60
CA VAL A 175 2.09 -6.93 1.79
C VAL A 175 1.22 -5.67 1.79
N LEU A 176 0.99 -5.06 2.96
CA LEU A 176 0.22 -3.82 3.02
C LEU A 176 0.93 -2.66 2.31
N HIS A 177 2.27 -2.62 2.35
CA HIS A 177 3.09 -1.57 1.74
C HIS A 177 3.02 -1.53 0.21
N VAL A 178 2.79 -2.65 -0.49
CA VAL A 178 2.80 -2.68 -1.96
C VAL A 178 1.80 -1.65 -2.53
N PRO A 179 2.24 -0.73 -3.42
CA PRO A 179 1.37 0.30 -4.00
C PRO A 179 0.38 -0.31 -5.01
N PRO A 180 -0.76 0.35 -5.26
CA PRO A 180 -1.71 -0.08 -6.29
C PRO A 180 -1.07 -0.05 -7.69
N ASP A 181 -1.63 -0.82 -8.63
CA ASP A 181 -1.22 -0.74 -10.04
C ASP A 181 -1.80 0.55 -10.65
N PRO A 182 -0.97 1.43 -11.26
CA PRO A 182 -1.48 2.60 -11.99
C PRO A 182 -2.46 2.26 -13.13
N ALA A 183 -2.52 1.01 -13.62
CA ALA A 183 -3.54 0.56 -14.55
C ALA A 183 -4.91 0.34 -13.89
N GLU A 184 -4.97 -0.03 -12.61
CA GLU A 184 -6.22 -0.13 -11.83
C GLU A 184 -6.81 1.26 -11.52
N GLU A 185 -5.98 2.29 -11.42
CA GLU A 185 -6.40 3.70 -11.23
C GLU A 185 -6.90 4.37 -12.51
N GLN A 186 -6.74 3.75 -13.69
CA GLN A 186 -7.26 4.31 -14.94
C GLN A 186 -8.78 4.20 -14.99
N VAL A 187 -9.43 5.36 -14.83
CA VAL A 187 -10.88 5.56 -14.89
C VAL A 187 -11.51 4.86 -16.11
N PRO A 188 -12.63 4.13 -15.95
CA PRO A 188 -13.42 3.66 -17.07
C PRO A 188 -13.97 4.86 -17.84
N GLY A 189 -13.32 5.26 -18.93
CA GLY A 189 -13.81 6.37 -19.76
C GLY A 189 -12.79 7.11 -20.62
N GLN A 190 -11.49 6.85 -20.50
CA GLN A 190 -10.48 7.54 -21.33
C GLN A 190 -9.60 6.55 -22.14
N GLY A 191 -10.09 6.11 -23.31
CA GLY A 191 -9.28 5.49 -24.38
C GLY A 191 -9.47 3.98 -24.58
N PRO A 192 -9.28 3.44 -25.81
CA PRO A 192 -9.99 2.26 -26.27
C PRO A 192 -9.23 0.97 -25.91
N SER A 193 -9.77 0.22 -24.96
CA SER A 193 -9.58 -1.23 -24.94
C SER A 193 -10.90 -1.93 -24.66
N LEU A 194 -11.18 -2.86 -25.56
CA LEU A 194 -12.34 -3.73 -25.58
C LEU A 194 -12.34 -4.64 -24.35
N THR A 195 -13.54 -5.05 -23.96
CA THR A 195 -13.91 -5.95 -22.86
C THR A 195 -13.77 -5.36 -21.44
N PRO A 196 -14.85 -4.83 -20.87
CA PRO A 196 -14.97 -4.78 -19.42
C PRO A 196 -15.25 -6.22 -18.96
N GLN A 197 -14.21 -6.97 -18.59
CA GLN A 197 -14.41 -8.10 -17.68
C GLN A 197 -14.51 -7.52 -16.26
N GLN A 198 -15.56 -6.74 -16.02
CA GLN A 198 -15.98 -6.40 -14.68
C GLN A 198 -16.67 -7.64 -14.13
N GLY A 199 -15.89 -8.46 -13.41
CA GLY A 199 -16.44 -9.46 -12.52
C GLY A 199 -17.43 -8.79 -11.55
N VAL A 200 -18.44 -9.55 -11.15
CA VAL A 200 -19.61 -9.08 -10.37
C VAL A 200 -19.23 -8.59 -8.95
N ASP A 201 -17.95 -8.66 -8.56
CA ASP A 201 -17.37 -8.20 -7.29
C ASP A 201 -16.54 -6.89 -7.39
N GLY A 202 -16.84 -6.02 -8.36
CA GLY A 202 -16.06 -4.81 -8.70
C GLY A 202 -15.88 -3.71 -7.62
N ASP A 203 -16.36 -3.92 -6.39
CA ASP A 203 -16.43 -2.88 -5.34
C ASP A 203 -15.29 -2.94 -4.30
N ALA A 204 -14.48 -4.00 -4.22
CA ALA A 204 -13.32 -4.07 -3.30
C ALA A 204 -11.96 -3.94 -4.01
N SER A 205 -11.11 -3.00 -3.58
CA SER A 205 -9.73 -2.90 -4.08
C SER A 205 -8.91 -4.11 -3.64
N VAL A 206 -7.74 -4.36 -4.25
CA VAL A 206 -6.80 -5.38 -3.74
C VAL A 206 -6.45 -5.11 -2.27
N HIS A 207 -6.27 -3.84 -1.91
CA HIS A 207 -5.98 -3.47 -0.53
C HIS A 207 -7.16 -3.75 0.42
N ASP A 208 -8.39 -3.43 0.01
CA ASP A 208 -9.62 -3.74 0.75
C ASP A 208 -9.76 -5.24 1.00
N ARG A 209 -9.43 -6.08 0.02
CA ARG A 209 -9.43 -7.55 0.16
C ARG A 209 -8.43 -8.03 1.22
N VAL A 210 -7.21 -7.46 1.23
CA VAL A 210 -6.21 -7.76 2.27
C VAL A 210 -6.66 -7.29 3.65
N LEU A 211 -7.26 -6.10 3.76
CA LEU A 211 -7.81 -5.58 5.02
C LEU A 211 -8.94 -6.48 5.55
N TRP A 212 -9.80 -6.94 4.65
CA TRP A 212 -10.87 -7.87 5.00
C TRP A 212 -10.31 -9.22 5.47
N ALA A 213 -9.31 -9.77 4.77
CA ALA A 213 -8.63 -11.01 5.17
C ALA A 213 -7.96 -10.88 6.56
N LEU A 214 -7.34 -9.74 6.85
CA LEU A 214 -6.72 -9.43 8.14
C LEU A 214 -7.77 -9.40 9.26
N HIS A 215 -8.93 -8.80 8.99
CA HIS A 215 -10.04 -8.72 9.96
C HIS A 215 -10.65 -10.10 10.26
N ILE A 216 -11.04 -10.84 9.22
CA ILE A 216 -11.71 -12.14 9.41
C ILE A 216 -10.78 -13.20 10.04
N SER A 217 -9.46 -13.07 9.87
CA SER A 217 -8.49 -13.95 10.51
C SER A 217 -8.22 -13.61 11.98
N GLY A 218 -8.77 -12.52 12.52
CA GLY A 218 -8.49 -12.00 13.86
C GLY A 218 -7.08 -11.43 14.03
N MET A 219 -6.38 -11.13 12.94
CA MET A 219 -5.03 -10.54 13.00
C MET A 219 -5.08 -9.10 13.54
N ASP A 220 -6.17 -8.38 13.29
CA ASP A 220 -6.43 -7.05 13.83
C ASP A 220 -6.50 -7.03 15.36
N ASP A 221 -7.13 -8.02 15.98
CA ASP A 221 -7.14 -8.17 17.44
C ASP A 221 -5.74 -8.45 18.01
N LEU A 222 -4.93 -9.25 17.31
CA LEU A 222 -3.53 -9.48 17.69
C LEU A 222 -2.69 -8.19 17.59
N LEU A 223 -2.91 -7.38 16.56
CA LEU A 223 -2.24 -6.07 16.42
C LEU A 223 -2.64 -5.11 17.53
N LYS A 224 -3.93 -5.06 17.92
CA LYS A 224 -4.40 -4.27 19.07
C LYS A 224 -3.78 -4.76 20.39
N PHE A 225 -3.67 -6.08 20.58
CA PHE A 225 -2.98 -6.65 21.73
C PHE A 225 -1.50 -6.22 21.76
N LEU A 226 -0.77 -6.36 20.66
CA LEU A 226 0.64 -5.95 20.56
C LEU A 226 0.83 -4.44 20.80
N ALA A 227 -0.12 -3.61 20.35
CA ALA A 227 -0.08 -2.16 20.56
C ALA A 227 -0.32 -1.74 22.02
N SER A 228 -1.09 -2.52 22.77
CA SER A 228 -1.48 -2.21 24.17
C SER A 228 -0.61 -2.91 25.22
N ALA A 229 0.03 -4.04 24.91
CA ALA A 229 0.79 -4.85 25.86
C ALA A 229 2.19 -4.27 26.16
N GLN A 230 2.51 -4.07 27.45
CA GLN A 230 3.83 -3.59 27.89
C GLN A 230 4.97 -4.50 27.49
N VAL A 231 4.75 -5.80 27.65
CA VAL A 231 5.77 -6.83 27.45
C VAL A 231 6.12 -7.02 25.96
N GLU A 232 5.29 -6.52 25.06
CA GLU A 232 5.45 -6.64 23.60
C GLU A 232 5.96 -5.34 22.92
N GLN A 233 6.38 -4.35 23.72
CA GLN A 233 6.82 -3.04 23.23
C GLN A 233 7.92 -3.09 22.16
N GLN A 234 8.73 -4.15 22.12
CA GLN A 234 9.74 -4.38 21.08
C GLN A 234 9.17 -4.37 19.65
N TRP A 235 7.88 -4.64 19.49
CA TRP A 235 7.20 -4.69 18.19
C TRP A 235 6.47 -3.38 17.84
N ALA A 236 6.54 -2.35 18.69
CA ALA A 236 5.78 -1.11 18.55
C ALA A 236 5.94 -0.45 17.17
N LEU A 237 7.16 -0.36 16.64
CA LEU A 237 7.41 0.25 15.33
C LEU A 237 6.77 -0.55 14.18
N HIS A 238 6.88 -1.88 14.22
CA HIS A 238 6.25 -2.76 13.23
C HIS A 238 4.73 -2.60 13.25
N VAL A 239 4.13 -2.61 14.44
CA VAL A 239 2.68 -2.44 14.62
C VAL A 239 2.22 -1.08 14.14
N LEU A 240 2.95 -0.01 14.45
CA LEU A 240 2.62 1.34 13.99
C LEU A 240 2.67 1.44 12.46
N GLU A 241 3.69 0.87 11.82
CA GLU A 241 3.77 0.84 10.35
C GLU A 241 2.61 0.07 9.73
N ILE A 242 2.27 -1.11 10.27
CA ILE A 242 1.13 -1.92 9.81
C ILE A 242 -0.17 -1.13 9.93
N ILE A 243 -0.46 -0.55 11.09
CA ILE A 243 -1.67 0.25 11.32
C ILE A 243 -1.69 1.45 10.37
N SER A 244 -0.58 2.17 10.21
CA SER A 244 -0.51 3.31 9.28
C SER A 244 -0.82 2.88 7.85
N LEU A 245 -0.31 1.72 7.43
CA LEU A 245 -0.56 1.16 6.11
C LEU A 245 -2.00 0.65 5.95
N MET A 246 -2.67 0.22 7.02
CA MET A 246 -4.09 -0.17 6.97
C MET A 246 -5.01 1.03 6.63
N PHE A 247 -4.63 2.24 7.05
CA PHE A 247 -5.40 3.47 6.84
C PHE A 247 -4.92 4.32 5.65
N ARG A 248 -3.88 3.87 4.91
CA ARG A 248 -3.23 4.68 3.87
C ARG A 248 -4.21 5.19 2.80
N ASP A 249 -5.14 4.33 2.39
CA ASP A 249 -6.11 4.64 1.32
C ASP A 249 -7.31 5.44 1.87
N GLN A 250 -7.50 5.49 3.20
CA GLN A 250 -8.51 6.35 3.84
C GLN A 250 -8.03 7.79 3.93
N SER A 251 -6.74 8.00 4.23
CA SER A 251 -6.13 9.33 4.39
C SER A 251 -6.11 10.19 3.13
N CYS A 252 -6.28 9.57 1.96
CA CYS A 252 -6.19 10.27 0.68
C CYS A 252 -7.52 10.94 0.26
N TRP A 253 -8.68 10.47 0.76
CA TRP A 253 -9.98 10.90 0.23
C TRP A 253 -11.16 10.93 1.20
N GLN A 254 -11.04 10.37 2.40
CA GLN A 254 -12.06 10.53 3.44
C GLN A 254 -11.48 11.42 4.53
N SER A 255 -12.20 12.50 4.83
CA SER A 255 -11.98 13.20 6.07
C SER A 255 -12.13 12.17 7.21
N PRO A 256 -11.19 12.06 8.17
CA PRO A 256 -11.34 11.18 9.34
C PRO A 256 -12.73 11.31 10.00
N GLU A 257 -13.35 12.48 9.85
CA GLU A 257 -14.71 12.83 10.21
C GLU A 257 -15.79 11.98 9.49
N GLU A 258 -15.66 11.69 8.19
CA GLU A 258 -16.57 10.81 7.45
C GLU A 258 -16.50 9.36 7.93
N LEU A 259 -15.28 8.85 8.18
CA LEU A 259 -15.10 7.52 8.74
C LEU A 259 -15.67 7.45 10.17
N ALA A 260 -15.49 8.50 10.96
CA ALA A 260 -16.03 8.60 12.32
C ALA A 260 -17.58 8.66 12.34
N ALA A 261 -18.19 9.35 11.37
CA ALA A 261 -19.63 9.48 11.21
C ALA A 261 -20.31 8.20 10.68
N LEU A 262 -19.56 7.35 9.98
CA LEU A 262 -20.05 6.14 9.32
C LEU A 262 -20.72 5.15 10.29
N GLY A 263 -22.03 4.96 10.24
CA GLY A 263 -22.78 4.06 11.13
C GLY A 263 -23.34 4.74 12.38
N GLN A 264 -23.33 6.08 12.44
CA GLN A 264 -24.06 6.86 13.45
C GLN A 264 -25.53 7.10 13.06
N GLY A 265 -25.90 6.87 11.79
CA GLY A 265 -27.28 6.89 11.30
C GLY A 265 -27.94 5.51 11.25
N THR A 266 -29.27 5.45 11.19
CA THR A 266 -29.97 4.22 10.77
C THR A 266 -29.55 3.89 9.34
N ALA A 267 -29.33 2.60 9.02
CA ALA A 267 -28.87 2.18 7.68
C ALA A 267 -29.74 2.73 6.53
N GLY A 268 -31.02 2.99 6.77
CA GLY A 268 -31.93 3.64 5.81
C GLY A 268 -31.70 5.15 5.59
N ALA A 269 -31.18 5.86 6.60
CA ALA A 269 -30.83 7.28 6.47
C ALA A 269 -29.57 7.46 5.61
N GLU A 270 -28.54 6.64 5.83
CA GLU A 270 -27.29 6.65 5.04
C GLU A 270 -27.54 6.26 3.58
N HIS A 271 -28.33 5.20 3.34
CA HIS A 271 -28.75 4.85 1.97
C HIS A 271 -29.55 5.99 1.31
N GLY A 272 -30.35 6.72 2.10
CA GLY A 272 -31.05 7.93 1.65
C GLY A 272 -30.11 9.07 1.27
N GLU A 273 -28.97 9.22 1.95
CA GLU A 273 -27.95 10.22 1.62
C GLU A 273 -27.14 9.83 0.39
N ASP A 274 -26.67 8.58 0.30
CA ASP A 274 -25.97 8.06 -0.88
C ASP A 274 -26.85 8.16 -2.15
N THR A 275 -28.14 7.84 -2.03
CA THR A 275 -29.10 7.98 -3.15
C THR A 275 -29.32 9.45 -3.54
N ARG A 276 -29.41 10.35 -2.57
CA ARG A 276 -29.48 11.81 -2.84
C ARG A 276 -28.21 12.32 -3.50
N GLU A 277 -27.03 11.93 -3.03
CA GLU A 277 -25.75 12.31 -3.63
C GLU A 277 -25.68 11.82 -5.08
N LEU A 278 -26.02 10.56 -5.34
CA LEU A 278 -26.13 10.00 -6.69
C LEU A 278 -27.13 10.76 -7.56
N GLU A 279 -28.27 11.16 -7.01
CA GLU A 279 -29.24 11.99 -7.73
C GLU A 279 -28.67 13.37 -8.07
N THR A 280 -27.95 14.02 -7.15
CA THR A 280 -27.29 15.31 -7.43
C THR A 280 -26.21 15.19 -8.51
N LEU A 281 -25.40 14.12 -8.47
CA LEU A 281 -24.38 13.84 -9.49
C LEU A 281 -25.03 13.56 -10.85
N ARG A 282 -26.08 12.74 -10.89
CA ARG A 282 -26.88 12.49 -12.09
C ARG A 282 -27.48 13.77 -12.65
N GLN A 283 -28.01 14.66 -11.80
CA GLN A 283 -28.55 15.95 -12.23
C GLN A 283 -27.47 16.85 -12.82
N ARG A 284 -26.28 16.89 -12.21
CA ARG A 284 -25.11 17.62 -12.72
C ARG A 284 -24.67 17.08 -14.07
N GLU A 285 -24.55 15.76 -14.21
CA GLU A 285 -24.20 15.11 -15.48
C GLU A 285 -25.26 15.39 -16.57
N LEU A 286 -26.54 15.30 -16.24
CA LEU A 286 -27.63 15.65 -17.16
C LEU A 286 -27.60 17.12 -17.55
N ALA A 287 -27.30 18.03 -16.62
CA ALA A 287 -27.15 19.45 -16.89
C ALA A 287 -25.96 19.73 -17.83
N GLU A 288 -24.82 19.08 -17.59
CA GLU A 288 -23.66 19.14 -18.48
C GLU A 288 -23.97 18.57 -19.87
N LYS A 289 -24.64 17.41 -19.93
CA LYS A 289 -25.06 16.79 -21.19
C LYS A 289 -26.03 17.68 -21.97
N ARG A 290 -26.97 18.34 -21.27
CA ARG A 290 -27.87 19.35 -21.86
C ARG A 290 -27.12 20.59 -22.33
N ALA A 291 -26.18 21.12 -21.54
CA ALA A 291 -25.34 22.25 -21.93
C ALA A 291 -24.50 21.90 -23.18
N ARG A 292 -23.88 20.72 -23.22
CA ARG A 292 -23.16 20.21 -24.39
C ARG A 292 -24.08 20.03 -25.59
N ALA A 293 -25.31 19.55 -25.39
CA ALA A 293 -26.30 19.43 -26.47
C ALA A 293 -26.73 20.80 -27.02
N LEU A 294 -26.91 21.81 -26.17
CA LEU A 294 -27.20 23.19 -26.59
C LEU A 294 -26.04 23.85 -27.36
N GLN A 295 -24.80 23.46 -27.06
CA GLN A 295 -23.62 23.91 -27.78
C GLN A 295 -23.39 23.16 -29.10
N ARG A 296 -24.05 22.02 -29.31
CA ARG A 296 -23.90 21.25 -30.56
C ARG A 296 -24.70 21.90 -31.69
N PRO A 297 -24.11 22.06 -32.88
CA PRO A 297 -24.85 22.52 -34.03
C PRO A 297 -25.98 21.52 -34.38
N SER A 298 -27.17 22.04 -34.66
CA SER A 298 -28.33 21.25 -35.11
C SER A 298 -28.10 20.53 -36.44
N ARG A 299 -27.05 20.90 -37.20
CA ARG A 299 -26.72 20.36 -38.52
C ARG A 299 -25.31 19.77 -38.53
N HIS A 300 -25.04 18.91 -39.52
CA HIS A 300 -23.77 18.21 -39.66
C HIS A 300 -22.58 19.18 -39.75
N SER A 301 -21.38 18.72 -39.37
CA SER A 301 -20.15 19.53 -39.31
C SER A 301 -19.80 20.27 -40.61
N ARG A 302 -20.17 19.72 -41.77
CA ARG A 302 -19.94 20.34 -43.09
C ARG A 302 -20.92 21.48 -43.43
N PHE A 303 -21.94 21.73 -42.59
CA PHE A 303 -22.89 22.83 -42.75
C PHE A 303 -22.32 24.07 -42.06
N GLY A 304 -21.30 24.68 -42.68
CA GLY A 304 -20.66 25.90 -42.20
C GLY A 304 -21.15 27.12 -42.97
N GLY A 305 -21.54 28.17 -42.25
CA GLY A 305 -21.71 29.52 -42.81
C GLY A 305 -20.41 30.29 -42.77
N SER A 306 -20.22 31.23 -43.68
CA SER A 306 -19.11 32.20 -43.65
C SER A 306 -19.64 33.57 -43.25
N TYR A 307 -19.13 34.11 -42.16
CA TYR A 307 -19.56 35.39 -41.59
C TYR A 307 -18.40 36.38 -41.60
N VAL A 308 -18.70 37.69 -41.71
CA VAL A 308 -17.69 38.75 -41.55
C VAL A 308 -17.93 39.46 -40.22
N LEU A 309 -16.91 39.48 -39.37
CA LEU A 309 -16.94 40.11 -38.05
C LEU A 309 -16.52 41.58 -38.16
N GLN A 310 -17.50 42.46 -38.26
CA GLN A 310 -17.27 43.89 -38.37
C GLN A 310 -16.59 44.45 -37.11
N GLY A 311 -15.56 45.27 -37.30
CA GLY A 311 -14.83 45.94 -36.21
C GLY A 311 -13.73 45.10 -35.56
N LEU A 312 -13.59 43.81 -35.90
CA LEU A 312 -12.47 42.97 -35.48
C LEU A 312 -11.48 42.80 -36.63
N LYS A 313 -10.29 43.39 -36.51
CA LYS A 313 -9.28 43.37 -37.57
C LYS A 313 -8.50 42.06 -37.60
N SER A 314 -8.34 41.52 -38.80
CA SER A 314 -7.41 40.45 -39.12
C SER A 314 -5.99 40.98 -39.27
N ILE A 315 -5.03 40.08 -39.51
CA ILE A 315 -3.60 40.41 -39.73
C ILE A 315 -3.40 41.42 -40.88
N GLY A 316 -4.32 41.51 -41.83
CA GLY A 316 -4.25 42.43 -42.98
C GLY A 316 -5.17 43.65 -42.91
N ASP A 317 -5.54 44.11 -41.70
CA ASP A 317 -6.40 45.30 -41.45
C ASP A 317 -7.82 45.25 -42.04
N ARG A 318 -8.21 44.07 -42.54
CA ARG A 318 -9.57 43.74 -42.99
C ARG A 318 -10.33 43.03 -41.88
N ASP A 319 -11.64 43.13 -41.90
CA ASP A 319 -12.50 42.47 -40.93
C ASP A 319 -12.36 40.93 -41.01
N VAL A 320 -12.40 40.25 -39.86
CA VAL A 320 -12.18 38.80 -39.75
C VAL A 320 -13.31 38.01 -40.42
N VAL A 321 -12.96 36.98 -41.18
CA VAL A 321 -13.92 35.99 -41.71
C VAL A 321 -14.01 34.79 -40.77
N PHE A 322 -15.21 34.47 -40.31
CA PHE A 322 -15.51 33.39 -39.37
C PHE A 322 -16.31 32.27 -40.05
N HIS A 323 -15.73 31.07 -40.09
CA HIS A 323 -16.29 29.92 -40.82
C HIS A 323 -16.98 28.87 -39.92
N LYS A 324 -17.16 29.18 -38.63
CA LYS A 324 -17.88 28.31 -37.69
C LYS A 324 -19.30 28.84 -37.45
N GLY A 325 -20.18 28.00 -36.91
CA GLY A 325 -21.53 28.44 -36.54
C GLY A 325 -21.50 29.56 -35.48
N LEU A 326 -22.45 30.50 -35.55
CA LEU A 326 -22.53 31.69 -34.69
C LEU A 326 -22.51 31.39 -33.17
N HIS A 327 -22.93 30.20 -32.75
CA HIS A 327 -22.85 29.75 -31.35
C HIS A 327 -21.41 29.70 -30.81
N ASN A 328 -20.42 29.53 -31.69
CA ASN A 328 -18.99 29.51 -31.34
C ASN A 328 -18.35 30.91 -31.38
N LEU A 329 -19.11 31.96 -31.67
CA LEU A 329 -18.55 33.31 -31.75
C LEU A 329 -18.12 33.84 -30.36
N LYS A 330 -18.83 33.45 -29.30
CA LYS A 330 -18.51 33.87 -27.93
C LYS A 330 -17.14 33.36 -27.45
N SER A 331 -16.67 32.25 -28.01
CA SER A 331 -15.34 31.68 -27.74
C SER A 331 -14.32 32.01 -28.82
N TYR A 332 -14.61 33.00 -29.69
CA TYR A 332 -13.68 33.41 -30.73
C TYR A 332 -12.41 34.02 -30.13
N THR A 333 -11.27 33.43 -30.48
CA THR A 333 -9.94 33.98 -30.22
C THR A 333 -9.13 33.88 -31.51
N HIS A 334 -8.16 34.78 -31.69
CA HIS A 334 -7.22 34.69 -32.82
C HIS A 334 -6.31 33.45 -32.76
N ASP A 335 -6.36 32.69 -31.66
CA ASP A 335 -5.61 31.46 -31.44
C ASP A 335 -6.44 30.21 -31.71
N LEU A 336 -7.73 30.35 -32.07
CA LEU A 336 -8.57 29.22 -32.45
C LEU A 336 -7.94 28.41 -33.60
N GLY A 337 -7.60 27.15 -33.33
CA GLY A 337 -7.01 26.24 -34.31
C GLY A 337 -5.49 26.29 -34.41
N LYS A 338 -4.81 27.15 -33.63
CA LYS A 338 -3.35 27.06 -33.46
C LYS A 338 -3.02 25.86 -32.58
N GLU A 339 -1.97 25.12 -32.93
CA GLU A 339 -1.47 24.05 -32.07
C GLU A 339 -1.00 24.66 -30.74
N PRO A 340 -1.48 24.14 -29.59
CA PRO A 340 -1.04 24.62 -28.29
C PRO A 340 0.46 24.34 -28.13
N ARG A 341 1.22 25.36 -27.72
CA ARG A 341 2.63 25.17 -27.37
C ARG A 341 2.74 24.25 -26.15
N ARG A 342 3.64 23.26 -26.22
CA ARG A 342 3.94 22.36 -25.10
C ARG A 342 4.35 23.18 -23.88
N VAL A 343 3.52 23.19 -22.85
CA VAL A 343 3.82 23.85 -21.57
C VAL A 343 4.83 22.98 -20.82
N PRO A 344 6.00 23.52 -20.42
CA PRO A 344 6.96 22.79 -19.59
C PRO A 344 6.29 22.28 -18.32
N ARG A 345 6.61 21.05 -17.90
CA ARG A 345 5.96 20.36 -16.76
C ARG A 345 5.83 21.22 -15.49
N HIS A 346 6.79 22.08 -15.17
CA HIS A 346 6.75 22.95 -13.98
C HIS A 346 5.71 24.10 -14.03
N ARG A 347 5.15 24.41 -15.21
CA ARG A 347 4.11 25.44 -15.42
C ARG A 347 2.75 24.84 -15.76
N GLN A 348 2.65 23.51 -15.78
CA GLN A 348 1.36 22.86 -15.93
C GLN A 348 0.57 23.14 -14.65
N ALA A 349 -0.70 23.53 -14.77
CA ALA A 349 -1.59 23.55 -13.63
C ALA A 349 -1.54 22.18 -12.97
N ALA A 350 -1.52 22.14 -11.63
CA ALA A 350 -1.68 20.88 -10.93
C ALA A 350 -2.95 20.22 -11.48
N PRO A 351 -2.88 18.94 -11.92
CA PRO A 351 -4.10 18.20 -12.23
C PRO A 351 -5.06 18.38 -11.07
N GLU A 352 -6.33 18.71 -11.35
CA GLU A 352 -7.36 18.53 -10.34
C GLU A 352 -7.25 17.08 -9.86
N SER A 353 -7.19 16.87 -8.54
CA SER A 353 -7.09 15.54 -7.96
C SER A 353 -8.22 14.69 -8.52
N GLU A 354 -7.90 13.73 -9.38
CA GLU A 354 -8.90 12.85 -9.99
C GLU A 354 -9.62 12.09 -8.86
N PRO A 355 -10.94 11.86 -8.96
CA PRO A 355 -11.69 11.19 -7.90
C PRO A 355 -11.17 9.77 -7.75
N SER A 356 -10.38 9.53 -6.69
CA SER A 356 -9.93 8.18 -6.38
C SER A 356 -11.06 7.36 -5.75
N ARG A 357 -10.92 6.05 -5.88
CA ARG A 357 -11.90 5.03 -5.52
C ARG A 357 -12.14 4.97 -3.99
N ARG A 358 -13.41 4.91 -3.58
CA ARG A 358 -13.81 4.71 -2.17
C ARG A 358 -13.76 3.23 -1.79
N SER A 359 -13.28 2.90 -0.59
CA SER A 359 -13.32 1.53 -0.07
C SER A 359 -14.77 1.03 0.14
N ALA A 360 -14.96 -0.29 0.03
CA ALA A 360 -16.24 -0.93 0.31
C ALA A 360 -16.76 -0.60 1.73
N ARG A 361 -18.09 -0.48 1.89
CA ARG A 361 -18.70 -0.01 3.16
C ARG A 361 -18.37 -0.89 4.36
N ASN A 362 -18.36 -2.21 4.19
CA ASN A 362 -17.98 -3.17 5.23
C ASN A 362 -16.53 -2.96 5.70
N VAL A 363 -15.59 -2.73 4.78
CA VAL A 363 -14.19 -2.43 5.11
C VAL A 363 -14.09 -1.12 5.89
N ARG A 364 -14.85 -0.09 5.51
CA ARG A 364 -14.87 1.18 6.24
C ARG A 364 -15.48 1.05 7.64
N LEU A 365 -16.54 0.27 7.82
CA LEU A 365 -17.10 -0.02 9.14
C LEU A 365 -16.09 -0.76 10.04
N PHE A 366 -15.39 -1.75 9.48
CA PHE A 366 -14.29 -2.44 10.15
C PHE A 366 -13.20 -1.45 10.59
N LEU A 367 -12.68 -0.63 9.66
CA LEU A 367 -11.63 0.34 9.95
C LEU A 367 -12.07 1.37 11.00
N ARG A 368 -13.34 1.80 10.99
CA ARG A 368 -13.91 2.66 12.02
C ARG A 368 -13.85 2.00 13.40
N HIS A 369 -14.38 0.79 13.53
CA HIS A 369 -14.38 0.07 14.81
C HIS A 369 -12.95 -0.18 15.31
N PHE A 370 -12.06 -0.62 14.40
CA PHE A 370 -10.65 -0.79 14.72
C PHE A 370 -10.01 0.50 15.24
N CYS A 371 -10.25 1.64 14.57
CA CYS A 371 -9.71 2.94 14.96
C CYS A 371 -10.22 3.37 16.33
N GLN A 372 -11.50 3.16 16.62
CA GLN A 372 -12.08 3.46 17.92
C GLN A 372 -11.41 2.66 19.04
N ASP A 373 -11.33 1.34 18.90
CA ASP A 373 -10.65 0.46 19.87
C ASP A 373 -9.18 0.86 20.05
N PHE A 374 -8.51 1.19 18.96
CA PHE A 374 -7.10 1.60 18.96
C PHE A 374 -6.90 2.92 19.71
N LEU A 375 -7.75 3.92 19.49
CA LEU A 375 -7.68 5.21 20.19
C LEU A 375 -8.00 5.07 21.68
N GLU A 376 -8.97 4.22 22.03
CA GLU A 376 -9.39 3.99 23.42
C GLU A 376 -8.33 3.21 24.23
N GLY A 377 -7.72 2.18 23.63
CA GLY A 377 -6.89 1.22 24.36
C GLY A 377 -5.38 1.22 24.05
N CYS A 378 -4.96 1.76 22.90
CA CYS A 378 -3.61 1.48 22.36
C CYS A 378 -2.80 2.74 22.04
N TYR A 379 -3.42 3.78 21.48
CA TYR A 379 -2.75 4.91 20.83
C TYR A 379 -1.75 5.63 21.74
N ASN A 380 -2.19 6.06 22.92
CA ASN A 380 -1.35 6.84 23.84
C ASN A 380 -0.06 6.10 24.22
N ARG A 381 -0.18 4.80 24.48
CA ARG A 381 0.94 3.94 24.84
C ARG A 381 1.89 3.76 23.66
N LEU A 382 1.35 3.37 22.51
CA LEU A 382 2.13 3.09 21.32
C LEU A 382 2.91 4.34 20.88
N MET A 383 2.25 5.50 20.85
CA MET A 383 2.86 6.76 20.44
C MET A 383 3.90 7.27 21.43
N LEU A 384 3.70 7.06 22.73
CA LEU A 384 4.72 7.39 23.74
C LEU A 384 6.00 6.59 23.48
N LEU A 385 5.89 5.26 23.31
CA LEU A 385 7.04 4.40 23.05
C LEU A 385 7.77 4.80 21.76
N VAL A 386 7.02 5.00 20.68
CA VAL A 386 7.58 5.41 19.38
C VAL A 386 8.29 6.76 19.49
N LYS A 387 7.70 7.71 20.23
CA LYS A 387 8.29 9.04 20.45
C LYS A 387 9.61 8.93 21.20
N LEU A 388 9.68 8.13 22.26
CA LEU A 388 10.91 7.93 23.04
C LEU A 388 12.04 7.33 22.18
N VAL A 389 11.74 6.31 21.38
CA VAL A 389 12.71 5.69 20.46
C VAL A 389 13.15 6.70 19.39
N ARG A 390 12.21 7.43 18.78
CA ARG A 390 12.52 8.41 17.72
C ARG A 390 13.32 9.61 18.21
N MET A 391 13.14 10.00 19.48
CA MET A 391 13.93 11.05 20.13
C MET A 391 15.33 10.57 20.56
N GLY A 392 15.67 9.30 20.33
CA GLY A 392 16.97 8.72 20.70
C GLY A 392 17.14 8.50 22.21
N LEU A 393 16.06 8.58 22.99
CA LEU A 393 16.05 8.37 24.45
C LEU A 393 16.09 6.87 24.80
N ALA A 394 15.86 6.00 23.82
CA ALA A 394 16.13 4.58 23.86
C ALA A 394 16.72 4.17 22.49
N SER A 395 17.71 3.29 22.49
CA SER A 395 18.33 2.82 21.24
C SER A 395 17.38 1.88 20.47
N SER A 396 16.50 1.20 21.20
CA SER A 396 15.46 0.32 20.67
C SER A 396 14.27 0.26 21.62
N ALA A 397 13.08 -0.02 21.08
CA ALA A 397 11.92 -0.37 21.91
C ALA A 397 12.17 -1.65 22.74
N LYS A 398 13.20 -2.43 22.40
CA LYS A 398 13.67 -3.61 23.17
C LYS A 398 14.30 -3.24 24.52
N ASP A 399 14.79 -2.01 24.68
CA ASP A 399 15.58 -1.57 25.84
C ASP A 399 14.71 -1.20 27.05
N PHE A 400 13.41 -1.01 26.84
CA PHE A 400 12.49 -0.69 27.92
C PHE A 400 12.25 -1.92 28.81
N PRO A 401 12.24 -1.75 30.15
CA PRO A 401 12.04 -2.86 31.06
C PRO A 401 10.61 -3.41 30.95
N ARG A 402 10.50 -4.74 31.00
CA ARG A 402 9.24 -5.48 30.89
C ARG A 402 8.76 -5.89 32.27
N GLU A 403 7.46 -5.71 32.53
CA GLU A 403 6.85 -6.23 33.75
C GLU A 403 6.83 -7.76 33.74
N ARG A 404 7.29 -8.39 34.82
CA ARG A 404 7.21 -9.83 35.01
C ARG A 404 5.82 -10.22 35.52
N LYS A 405 5.18 -11.21 34.91
CA LYS A 405 3.90 -11.75 35.41
C LYS A 405 4.09 -12.24 36.86
N GLY A 406 3.27 -11.73 37.78
CA GLY A 406 3.29 -12.10 39.21
C GLY A 406 4.16 -11.23 40.11
N THR A 407 5.00 -10.35 39.57
CA THR A 407 5.70 -9.31 40.36
C THR A 407 5.40 -7.95 39.73
N ARG A 408 4.69 -7.07 40.44
CA ARG A 408 4.48 -5.66 40.03
C ARG A 408 5.77 -4.84 40.18
N ILE A 409 6.92 -5.41 39.87
CA ILE A 409 8.24 -4.80 40.02
C ILE A 409 8.84 -4.71 38.63
N VAL A 410 8.83 -3.50 38.09
CA VAL A 410 9.71 -3.13 36.99
C VAL A 410 11.06 -2.82 37.64
N LEU A 411 12.04 -3.71 37.46
CA LEU A 411 13.40 -3.48 37.95
C LEU A 411 14.07 -2.44 37.04
N TRP A 412 13.77 -1.16 37.26
CA TRP A 412 14.63 -0.10 36.77
C TRP A 412 15.92 -0.13 37.58
N THR A 413 17.07 -0.05 36.91
CA THR A 413 18.31 0.21 37.63
C THR A 413 18.31 1.67 38.08
N GLN A 414 18.99 1.98 39.19
CA GLN A 414 19.10 3.35 39.69
C GLN A 414 19.64 4.31 38.61
N GLU A 415 20.58 3.84 37.79
CA GLU A 415 21.12 4.60 36.66
C GLU A 415 20.05 4.93 35.59
N GLN A 416 19.14 4.00 35.30
CA GLN A 416 18.07 4.23 34.33
C GLN A 416 17.01 5.20 34.86
N GLU A 417 16.69 5.17 36.16
CA GLU A 417 15.79 6.16 36.78
C GLU A 417 16.41 7.56 36.78
N GLU A 418 17.71 7.65 37.08
CA GLU A 418 18.46 8.91 37.06
C GLU A 418 18.57 9.48 35.63
N GLU A 419 18.79 8.65 34.62
CA GLU A 419 18.85 9.07 33.22
C GLU A 419 17.49 9.55 32.71
N LEU A 420 16.40 8.85 33.03
CA LEU A 420 15.04 9.26 32.66
C LEU A 420 14.61 10.55 33.35
N THR A 421 15.01 10.73 34.61
CA THR A 421 14.78 11.97 35.38
C THR A 421 15.56 13.14 34.77
N ARG A 422 16.82 12.91 34.41
CA ARG A 422 17.66 13.91 33.75
C ARG A 422 17.12 14.33 32.39
N LEU A 423 16.71 13.37 31.57
CA LEU A 423 16.08 13.64 30.27
C LEU A 423 14.75 14.39 30.44
N PHE A 424 13.94 14.02 31.43
CA PHE A 424 12.70 14.73 31.73
C PHE A 424 12.96 16.19 32.12
N GLU A 425 13.92 16.47 32.99
CA GLU A 425 14.29 17.83 33.43
C GLU A 425 14.90 18.66 32.29
N GLU A 426 15.76 18.04 31.46
CA GLU A 426 16.40 18.69 30.31
C GLU A 426 15.35 19.12 29.27
N PHE A 427 14.35 18.27 28.99
CA PHE A 427 13.27 18.59 28.05
C PHE A 427 12.15 19.47 28.63
N GLN A 428 11.97 19.51 29.95
CA GLN A 428 11.07 20.48 30.58
C GLN A 428 11.57 21.91 30.40
N SER A 429 12.90 22.09 30.32
CA SER A 429 13.55 23.38 30.09
C SER A 429 13.54 23.82 28.61
N SER A 430 13.34 22.91 27.66
CA SER A 430 13.35 23.18 26.22
C SER A 430 11.95 23.41 25.61
N GLY A 431 10.96 23.76 26.43
CA GLY A 431 9.58 23.94 25.98
C GLY A 431 9.38 25.13 25.05
N GLY A 432 9.24 24.86 23.75
CA GLY A 432 8.43 25.67 22.83
C GLY A 432 9.11 26.14 21.55
N GLU A 433 9.04 25.33 20.49
CA GLU A 433 8.60 25.74 19.15
C GLU A 433 8.54 24.52 18.22
N LEU A 434 7.32 24.12 17.87
CA LEU A 434 7.03 23.23 16.75
C LEU A 434 7.23 24.04 15.47
N ASP A 435 8.40 23.96 14.85
CA ASP A 435 8.54 24.41 13.45
C ASP A 435 8.16 23.26 12.51
N THR A 436 6.97 23.38 11.94
CA THR A 436 6.49 22.65 10.78
C THR A 436 7.31 23.07 9.55
N GLY A 437 8.48 22.48 9.34
CA GLY A 437 9.30 22.83 8.18
C GLY A 437 10.45 21.87 7.95
N GLY A 438 10.29 20.97 6.97
CA GLY A 438 11.35 20.05 6.58
C GLY A 438 12.63 20.76 6.12
N ARG A 439 13.75 20.48 6.80
CA ARG A 439 15.09 20.46 6.21
C ARG A 439 15.93 19.37 6.89
N PRO A 440 16.79 18.66 6.14
CA PRO A 440 17.70 17.68 6.71
C PRO A 440 18.84 18.41 7.45
N LEU A 441 19.12 17.98 8.67
CA LEU A 441 20.32 18.35 9.41
C LEU A 441 21.55 17.92 8.61
N LYS A 442 22.35 18.90 8.18
CA LYS A 442 23.68 18.70 7.59
C LYS A 442 24.64 18.19 8.67
N THR A 443 25.44 17.20 8.30
CA THR A 443 26.61 16.72 9.05
C THR A 443 27.63 17.84 9.30
N PRO A 444 28.31 17.87 10.47
CA PRO A 444 29.36 18.85 10.71
C PRO A 444 30.65 18.43 10.01
N CYS A 445 31.05 19.21 9.01
CA CYS A 445 32.42 19.21 8.51
C CYS A 445 33.37 19.79 9.57
N SER A 446 34.53 19.17 9.69
CA SER A 446 35.65 19.52 10.56
C SER A 446 36.16 20.96 10.36
N PRO A 447 36.78 21.60 11.37
CA PRO A 447 37.30 22.96 11.23
C PRO A 447 38.64 22.98 10.50
N PRO A 448 38.95 24.04 9.72
CA PRO A 448 40.24 24.16 9.04
C PRO A 448 41.33 24.67 9.98
N ARG A 449 42.58 24.29 9.69
CA ARG A 449 43.78 25.04 10.06
C ARG A 449 44.00 26.19 9.08
#